data_AF-A0A356QTA0-F1
#
_entry.id   AF-A0A356QTA0-F1
#
_cell.length_a   1.000
_cell.length_b   1.000
_cell.length_c   1.000
_cell.angle_alpha   90.00
_cell.angle_beta   90.00
_cell.angle_gamma   90.00
#
_symmetry.space_group_name_H-M   'P 1'
#
loop_
_entity.id
_entity.type
_entity.pdbx_description
1 polymer ?
#
loop_
_entity_poly.entity_id
_entity_poly.type
_entity_poly.pdbx_seq_one_letter_code
_entity_poly.pdbx_strand_id
1 'polypeptide(L)'
;ETVQPVPDHGVALEAAISQLTADGGPLSSIADVAAIGFKAVHGGRVSGVARVDDSVLEAMEEMADVAPAHNPPYVKAMKQLAERFPDVPLIAAFETDFHSTIPERNARYAVPTEWLEKHLVRR
;
A
#
# COMPACT_ATOMS: atom_id res chain seq x y z
N GLU A 1 -8.45 -18.71 22.78
CA GLU A 1 -7.84 -17.41 22.42
C GLU A 1 -6.33 -17.55 22.54
N THR A 2 -5.58 -17.18 21.50
CA THR A 2 -4.12 -17.30 21.49
C THR A 2 -3.54 -15.89 21.62
N VAL A 3 -2.63 -15.69 22.58
CA VAL A 3 -1.93 -14.42 22.77
C VAL A 3 -0.46 -14.63 22.39
N GLN A 4 0.04 -13.82 21.45
CA GLN A 4 1.43 -13.86 21.01
C GLN A 4 1.96 -12.45 20.68
N PRO A 5 3.28 -12.20 20.79
CA PRO A 5 3.90 -10.97 20.32
C PRO A 5 3.81 -10.82 18.80
N VAL A 6 3.48 -9.62 18.31
CA VAL A 6 3.43 -9.29 16.88
C VAL A 6 4.26 -8.01 16.64
N PRO A 7 5.59 -8.14 16.50
CA PRO A 7 6.49 -6.98 16.43
C PRO A 7 6.46 -6.25 15.07
N ASP A 8 5.97 -6.90 14.01
CA ASP A 8 5.80 -6.30 12.69
C ASP A 8 4.68 -6.96 11.87
N HIS A 9 4.43 -6.40 10.68
CA HIS A 9 3.40 -6.87 9.76
C HIS A 9 3.70 -8.24 9.16
N GLY A 10 4.98 -8.63 9.05
CA GLY A 10 5.37 -9.94 8.55
C GLY A 10 4.94 -11.05 9.51
N VAL A 11 5.20 -10.87 10.81
CA VAL A 11 4.74 -11.80 11.85
C VAL A 11 3.21 -11.86 11.91
N ALA A 12 2.54 -10.71 11.76
CA ALA A 12 1.08 -10.66 11.71
C ALA A 12 0.52 -11.49 10.53
N LEU A 13 1.11 -11.36 9.34
CA LEU A 13 0.65 -12.06 8.14
C LEU A 13 0.90 -13.57 8.26
N GLU A 14 2.04 -14.01 8.77
CA GLU A 14 2.28 -15.44 9.01
C GLU A 14 1.27 -16.05 9.98
N ALA A 15 0.96 -15.33 11.06
CA ALA A 15 -0.06 -15.79 12.00
C ALA A 15 -1.44 -15.93 11.33
N ALA A 16 -1.77 -15.04 10.39
CA ALA A 16 -2.99 -15.13 9.61
C ALA A 16 -2.94 -16.31 8.63
N ILE A 17 -1.84 -16.46 7.89
CA ILE A 17 -1.64 -17.59 6.95
C ILE A 17 -1.73 -18.92 7.70
N SER A 18 -1.07 -19.06 8.86
CA SER A 18 -1.10 -20.28 9.67
C SER A 18 -2.52 -20.65 10.10
N GLN A 19 -3.40 -19.67 10.34
CA GLN A 19 -4.81 -19.93 10.65
C GLN A 19 -5.59 -20.35 9.39
N LEU A 20 -5.27 -19.75 8.23
CA LEU A 20 -5.90 -20.08 6.96
C LEU A 20 -5.46 -21.45 6.40
N THR A 21 -4.27 -21.91 6.77
CA THR A 21 -3.71 -23.23 6.38
C THR A 21 -3.85 -24.30 7.45
N ALA A 22 -4.59 -24.03 8.53
CA ALA A 22 -4.88 -25.04 9.55
C ALA A 22 -5.81 -26.13 9.01
N ASP A 23 -5.90 -27.27 9.70
CA ASP A 23 -6.80 -28.37 9.31
C ASP A 23 -8.24 -27.89 9.14
N GLY A 24 -8.82 -28.11 7.95
CA GLY A 24 -10.16 -27.63 7.58
C GLY A 24 -10.21 -26.16 7.16
N GLY A 25 -9.07 -25.47 7.10
CA GLY A 25 -8.91 -24.13 6.58
C GLY A 25 -9.05 -24.06 5.04
N PRO A 26 -9.23 -22.84 4.49
CA PRO A 26 -9.47 -22.65 3.06
C PRO A 26 -8.22 -22.79 2.17
N LEU A 27 -7.02 -22.79 2.75
CA LEU A 27 -5.75 -22.88 2.01
C LEU A 27 -4.98 -24.14 2.42
N SER A 28 -4.25 -24.74 1.49
CA SER A 28 -3.32 -25.84 1.78
C SER A 28 -1.94 -25.29 2.17
N SER A 29 -1.52 -24.18 1.56
CA SER A 29 -0.28 -23.48 1.89
C SER A 29 -0.30 -22.04 1.41
N ILE A 30 0.76 -21.27 1.71
CA ILE A 30 0.96 -19.93 1.16
C ILE A 30 1.07 -19.92 -0.37
N ALA A 31 1.45 -21.04 -1.00
CA ALA A 31 1.53 -21.14 -2.46
C ALA A 31 0.16 -21.04 -3.15
N ASP A 32 -0.95 -21.21 -2.41
CA ASP A 32 -2.30 -21.02 -2.93
C ASP A 32 -2.68 -19.53 -3.02
N VAL A 33 -1.89 -18.63 -2.42
CA VAL A 33 -2.12 -17.18 -2.47
C VAL A 33 -1.60 -16.61 -3.77
N ALA A 34 -2.52 -16.24 -4.66
CA ALA A 34 -2.19 -15.68 -5.97
C ALA A 34 -1.57 -14.27 -5.91
N ALA A 35 -1.90 -13.48 -4.89
CA ALA A 35 -1.36 -12.13 -4.66
C ALA A 35 -1.73 -11.60 -3.26
N ILE A 36 -0.99 -10.59 -2.79
CA ILE A 36 -1.33 -9.79 -1.60
C ILE A 36 -1.66 -8.36 -2.05
N GLY A 37 -2.89 -7.92 -1.78
CA GLY A 37 -3.36 -6.58 -2.10
C GLY A 37 -3.25 -5.62 -0.91
N PHE A 38 -2.73 -4.43 -1.16
CA PHE A 38 -2.65 -3.32 -0.20
C PHE A 38 -3.61 -2.21 -0.61
N LYS A 39 -4.40 -1.73 0.35
CA LYS A 39 -5.12 -0.46 0.24
C LYS A 39 -4.12 0.69 0.41
N ALA A 40 -3.38 1.00 -0.65
CA ALA A 40 -2.32 2.00 -0.62
C ALA A 40 -2.92 3.41 -0.59
N VAL A 41 -2.27 4.34 0.13
CA VAL A 41 -2.86 5.66 0.38
C VAL A 41 -2.53 6.64 -0.74
N HIS A 42 -1.28 7.07 -0.87
CA HIS A 42 -0.92 8.11 -1.83
C HIS A 42 0.35 7.74 -2.60
N GLY A 43 0.22 7.44 -3.90
CA GLY A 43 1.34 7.10 -4.77
C GLY A 43 1.97 8.30 -5.48
N GLY A 44 1.37 9.48 -5.35
CA GLY A 44 1.92 10.71 -5.93
C GLY A 44 1.88 10.64 -7.45
N ARG A 45 3.04 10.37 -8.05
CA ARG A 45 3.18 10.09 -9.49
C ARG A 45 2.64 8.72 -9.92
N VAL A 46 2.36 7.82 -9.00
CA VAL A 46 1.69 6.53 -9.25
C VAL A 46 0.24 6.58 -8.76
N SER A 47 -0.68 6.04 -9.55
CA SER A 47 -2.12 5.95 -9.24
C SER A 47 -2.69 4.63 -9.77
N GLY A 48 -3.93 4.33 -9.41
CA GLY A 48 -4.65 3.14 -9.85
C GLY A 48 -4.26 1.88 -9.10
N VAL A 49 -4.33 0.75 -9.81
CA VAL A 49 -3.90 -0.55 -9.32
C VAL A 49 -2.58 -0.90 -9.99
N ALA A 50 -1.52 -1.08 -9.21
CA ALA A 50 -0.18 -1.36 -9.70
C ALA A 50 0.42 -2.56 -8.99
N ARG A 51 1.23 -3.34 -9.71
CA ARG A 51 2.14 -4.29 -9.06
C ARG A 51 3.20 -3.50 -8.31
N VAL A 52 3.48 -3.87 -7.07
CA VAL A 52 4.52 -3.21 -6.27
C VAL A 52 5.89 -3.60 -6.82
N ASP A 53 6.68 -2.58 -7.13
CA ASP A 53 8.09 -2.63 -7.50
C ASP A 53 8.82 -1.42 -6.85
N ASP A 54 10.12 -1.28 -7.11
CA ASP A 54 10.91 -0.19 -6.55
C ASP A 54 10.37 1.19 -6.95
N SER A 55 9.86 1.37 -8.17
CA SER A 55 9.29 2.65 -8.61
C SER A 55 8.01 2.98 -7.84
N VAL A 56 7.18 1.99 -7.51
CA VAL A 56 5.98 2.19 -6.67
C VAL A 56 6.38 2.57 -5.25
N LEU A 57 7.38 1.89 -4.67
CA LEU A 57 7.86 2.17 -3.32
C LEU A 57 8.47 3.58 -3.22
N GLU A 58 9.30 3.97 -4.19
CA GLU A 58 9.87 5.33 -4.27
C GLU A 58 8.78 6.39 -4.35
N ALA A 59 7.78 6.19 -5.21
CA ALA A 59 6.69 7.15 -5.36
C ALA A 59 5.84 7.30 -4.08
N MET A 60 5.70 6.22 -3.30
CA MET A 60 5.09 6.27 -1.97
C MET A 60 5.98 6.98 -0.95
N GLU A 61 7.30 6.77 -0.99
CA GLU A 61 8.26 7.46 -0.11
C GLU A 61 8.31 8.97 -0.37
N GLU A 62 8.26 9.40 -1.64
CA GLU A 62 8.14 10.82 -2.04
C GLU A 62 6.92 11.50 -1.40
N MET A 63 5.85 10.74 -1.14
CA MET A 63 4.62 11.23 -0.51
C MET A 63 4.56 11.00 1.00
N ALA A 64 5.66 10.60 1.64
CA ALA A 64 5.70 10.34 3.09
C ALA A 64 5.33 11.58 3.92
N ASP A 65 5.75 12.78 3.52
CA ASP A 65 5.41 14.02 4.24
C ASP A 65 3.91 14.36 4.14
N VAL A 66 3.24 13.91 3.07
CA VAL A 66 1.80 14.13 2.85
C VAL A 66 0.96 13.07 3.57
N ALA A 67 1.45 11.82 3.63
CA ALA A 67 0.78 10.70 4.28
C ALA A 67 1.67 10.01 5.35
N PRO A 68 2.15 10.73 6.38
CA PRO A 68 3.23 10.26 7.26
C PRO A 68 2.83 9.08 8.15
N ALA A 69 1.55 8.99 8.51
CA ALA A 69 1.02 7.87 9.29
C ALA A 69 0.75 6.61 8.45
N HIS A 70 0.81 6.71 7.11
CA HIS A 70 0.36 5.65 6.21
C HIS A 70 1.46 5.15 5.28
N ASN A 71 2.09 6.02 4.49
CA ASN A 71 3.06 5.60 3.48
C ASN A 71 4.29 4.92 4.10
N PRO A 72 4.95 5.48 5.13
CA PRO A 72 6.12 4.83 5.74
C PRO A 72 5.85 3.40 6.27
N PRO A 73 4.80 3.14 7.07
CA PRO A 73 4.54 1.77 7.53
C PRO A 73 4.12 0.83 6.40
N TYR A 74 3.42 1.32 5.36
CA TYR A 74 3.04 0.50 4.20
C TYR A 74 4.25 0.11 3.37
N VAL A 75 5.13 1.05 3.06
CA VAL A 75 6.38 0.79 2.34
C VAL A 75 7.23 -0.23 3.11
N LYS A 76 7.36 -0.07 4.43
CA LYS A 76 8.06 -1.04 5.28
C LYS A 76 7.42 -2.44 5.18
N ALA A 77 6.09 -2.53 5.30
CA ALA A 77 5.38 -3.80 5.20
C ALA A 77 5.55 -4.45 3.82
N MET A 78 5.43 -3.69 2.73
CA MET A 78 5.63 -4.19 1.36
C MET A 78 7.06 -4.72 1.16
N LYS A 79 8.08 -4.00 1.63
CA LYS A 79 9.48 -4.46 1.59
C LYS A 79 9.66 -5.78 2.37
N GLN A 80 9.19 -5.84 3.61
CA GLN A 80 9.28 -7.05 4.44
C GLN A 80 8.55 -8.25 3.82
N LEU A 81 7.37 -8.03 3.23
CA LEU A 81 6.59 -9.09 2.61
C LEU A 81 7.18 -9.54 1.27
N ALA A 82 7.80 -8.64 0.50
CA ALA A 82 8.53 -8.99 -0.70
C ALA A 82 9.76 -9.86 -0.39
N GLU A 83 10.49 -9.55 0.69
CA GLU A 83 11.61 -10.37 1.16
C GLU A 83 11.16 -11.76 1.64
N ARG A 84 10.02 -11.82 2.34
CA ARG A 84 9.53 -13.05 2.97
C ARG A 84 8.79 -13.99 2.02
N PHE A 85 8.11 -13.42 1.03
CA PHE A 85 7.28 -14.14 0.06
C PHE A 85 7.62 -13.69 -1.37
N PRO A 86 8.86 -13.97 -1.85
CA PRO A 86 9.35 -13.44 -3.13
C PRO A 86 8.54 -13.89 -4.35
N ASP A 87 7.85 -15.03 -4.23
CA ASP A 87 7.03 -15.59 -5.31
C ASP A 87 5.59 -15.08 -5.32
N VAL A 88 5.15 -14.36 -4.28
CA VAL A 88 3.78 -13.85 -4.16
C VAL A 88 3.74 -12.39 -4.63
N PRO A 89 3.03 -12.06 -5.73
CA PRO A 89 2.90 -10.70 -6.20
C PRO A 89 2.24 -9.80 -5.16
N LEU A 90 2.87 -8.65 -4.88
CA LEU A 90 2.29 -7.58 -4.09
C LEU A 90 1.61 -6.57 -5.02
N ILE A 91 0.39 -6.15 -4.68
CA ILE A 91 -0.43 -5.24 -5.48
C ILE A 91 -0.82 -4.03 -4.63
N ALA A 92 -0.52 -2.82 -5.09
CA ALA A 92 -0.99 -1.58 -4.48
C ALA A 92 -2.23 -1.06 -5.22
N ALA A 93 -3.33 -0.88 -4.50
CA ALA A 93 -4.52 -0.18 -4.99
C ALA A 93 -4.59 1.19 -4.30
N PHE A 94 -4.34 2.26 -5.04
CA PHE A 94 -4.27 3.62 -4.51
C PHE A 94 -5.66 4.22 -4.30
N GLU A 95 -5.97 4.60 -3.05
CA GLU A 95 -7.25 5.19 -2.67
C GLU A 95 -7.54 6.50 -3.40
N THR A 96 -6.50 7.26 -3.72
CA THR A 96 -6.62 8.54 -4.44
C THR A 96 -7.07 8.38 -5.89
N ASP A 97 -6.95 7.20 -6.49
CA ASP A 97 -7.22 7.01 -7.92
C ASP A 97 -8.68 7.25 -8.29
N PHE A 98 -9.61 6.88 -7.40
CA PHE A 98 -11.04 7.14 -7.58
C PHE A 98 -11.34 8.63 -7.76
N HIS A 99 -10.48 9.51 -7.23
CA HIS A 99 -10.63 10.96 -7.31
C HIS A 99 -9.92 11.58 -8.53
N SER A 100 -9.19 10.80 -9.33
CA SER A 100 -8.42 11.29 -10.48
C SER A 100 -9.29 11.97 -11.56
N THR A 101 -10.57 11.62 -11.64
CA THR A 101 -11.52 12.19 -12.61
C THR A 101 -12.22 13.46 -12.12
N ILE A 102 -11.89 13.97 -10.93
CA ILE A 102 -12.45 15.23 -10.44
C ILE A 102 -12.02 16.36 -11.39
N PRO A 103 -12.97 17.12 -11.97
CA PRO A 103 -12.63 18.22 -12.87
C PRO A 103 -11.71 19.22 -12.19
N GLU A 104 -10.78 19.79 -12.95
CA GLU A 104 -9.76 20.70 -12.43
C GLU A 104 -10.33 21.84 -11.57
N ARG A 105 -11.43 22.46 -12.01
CA ARG A 105 -12.12 23.52 -11.25
C ARG A 105 -12.55 23.12 -9.83
N ASN A 106 -12.71 21.82 -9.56
CA ASN A 106 -13.10 21.25 -8.27
C ASN A 106 -11.90 20.67 -7.49
N ALA A 107 -10.79 20.39 -8.18
CA ALA A 107 -9.57 19.87 -7.57
C ALA A 107 -8.64 21.00 -7.08
N ARG A 108 -8.68 22.17 -7.74
CA ARG A 108 -7.84 23.33 -7.39
C ARG A 108 -8.39 24.08 -6.17
N TYR A 109 -7.48 24.48 -5.28
CA TYR A 109 -7.78 25.42 -4.19
C TYR A 109 -7.55 26.87 -4.65
N ALA A 110 -8.21 27.82 -3.98
CA ALA A 110 -8.00 29.26 -4.17
C ALA A 110 -6.74 29.73 -3.42
N VAL A 111 -5.58 29.19 -3.81
CA VAL A 111 -4.25 29.45 -3.25
C VAL A 111 -3.32 30.00 -4.35
N PRO A 112 -2.13 30.53 -4.02
CA PRO A 112 -1.16 30.94 -5.03
C PRO A 112 -0.87 29.81 -6.02
N THR A 113 -0.87 30.11 -7.32
CA THR A 113 -0.67 29.13 -8.40
C THR A 113 0.61 28.31 -8.21
N GLU A 114 1.66 28.95 -7.69
CA GLU A 114 2.94 28.29 -7.43
C GLU A 114 2.84 27.12 -6.44
N TRP A 115 1.86 27.08 -5.54
CA TRP A 115 1.67 25.93 -4.63
C TRP A 115 1.16 24.70 -5.38
N LEU A 116 0.34 24.90 -6.41
CA LEU A 116 -0.09 23.81 -7.27
C LEU A 116 1.06 23.30 -8.13
N GLU A 117 1.87 24.21 -8.68
CA GLU A 117 2.96 23.88 -9.61
C GLU A 117 4.17 23.26 -8.91
N LYS A 118 4.57 23.77 -7.74
CA LYS A 118 5.80 23.36 -7.04
C LYS A 118 5.54 22.32 -5.95
N HIS A 119 4.36 22.33 -5.35
CA HIS A 119 4.04 21.51 -4.18
C HIS A 119 2.85 20.58 -4.40
N LEU A 120 2.30 20.56 -5.62
CA LEU A 120 1.17 19.70 -6.01
C LEU A 120 -0.06 19.87 -5.11
N VAL A 121 -0.26 21.05 -4.53
CA VAL A 121 -1.37 21.32 -3.61
C VAL A 121 -2.69 21.31 -4.38
N ARG A 122 -3.49 20.28 -4.13
CA ARG A 122 -4.82 20.06 -4.71
C ARG A 122 -5.63 19.13 -3.82
N ARG A 123 -6.94 19.05 -4.08
CA ARG A 123 -7.80 18.01 -3.54
C ARG A 123 -7.45 16.66 -4.15
#